data_AF-A0AAW4N0N5-F1
#
_entry.id   AF-A0AAW4N0N5-F1
#
_cell.length_a   1.000
_cell.length_b   1.000
_cell.length_c   1.000
_cell.angle_alpha   90.00
_cell.angle_beta   90.00
_cell.angle_gamma   90.00
#
_symmetry.space_group_name_H-M   'P 1'
#
loop_
_entity.id
_entity.type
_entity.pdbx_description
1 polymer ?
#
loop_
_entity_poly.entity_id
_entity_poly.type
_entity_poly.pdbx_seq_one_letter_code
_entity_poly.pdbx_strand_id
1 'polypeptide(L)' 'MLSNNLKRFRKQKGLTQENVAEALNVVRQTISKW' A
#
# COMPACT_ATOMS: atom_id res chain seq x y z
N MET A 1 -10.58 9.86 -4.46
CA MET A 1 -9.52 9.87 -3.42
C MET A 1 -9.32 8.47 -2.82
N LEU A 2 -8.96 7.47 -3.65
CA LEU A 2 -8.75 6.09 -3.18
C LEU A 2 -7.31 5.86 -2.69
N SER A 3 -6.39 6.50 -3.40
CA SER A 3 -4.95 6.54 -3.19
C SER A 3 -4.55 7.02 -1.78
N ASN A 4 -5.13 8.14 -1.35
CA ASN A 4 -4.91 8.69 -0.01
C ASN A 4 -5.40 7.76 1.12
N ASN A 5 -6.45 6.97 0.87
CA ASN A 5 -6.98 6.03 1.86
C ASN A 5 -6.02 4.86 2.06
N LEU A 6 -5.48 4.29 0.98
CA LEU A 6 -4.52 3.18 1.08
C LEU A 6 -3.26 3.60 1.86
N LYS A 7 -2.70 4.78 1.54
CA LYS A 7 -1.54 5.32 2.26
C LYS A 7 -1.84 5.54 3.75
N ARG A 8 -3.04 6.03 4.09
CA ARG A 8 -3.47 6.26 5.48
C ARG A 8 -3.63 4.95 6.24
N PHE A 9 -4.35 3.97 5.67
CA PHE A 9 -4.54 2.66 6.30
C PHE A 9 -3.22 1.90 6.48
N ARG A 10 -2.35 1.94 5.47
CA ARG A 10 -1.02 1.32 5.52
C ARG A 10 -0.21 1.88 6.70
N LYS A 11 -0.16 3.21 6.83
CA LYS A 11 0.55 3.87 7.94
C LYS A 11 -0.08 3.58 9.30
N GLN A 12 -1.41 3.59 9.39
CA GLN A 12 -2.13 3.27 10.64
C GLN A 12 -1.85 1.85 11.13
N LYS A 13 -1.68 0.90 10.21
CA LYS A 13 -1.35 -0.49 10.52
C LYS A 13 0.16 -0.78 10.59
N GLY A 14 1.02 0.23 10.45
CA GLY A 14 2.48 0.03 10.46
C GLY A 14 3.03 -0.80 9.30
N LEU A 15 2.25 -0.98 8.23
CA LEU A 15 2.62 -1.82 7.09
C LEU A 15 3.58 -1.09 6.16
N THR A 16 4.54 -1.79 5.56
CA THR A 16 5.38 -1.25 4.47
C THR A 16 4.66 -1.35 3.14
N GLN A 17 5.18 -0.69 2.09
CA GLN A 17 4.60 -0.85 0.75
C GLN A 17 4.82 -2.27 0.23
N GLU A 18 5.96 -2.88 0.59
CA GLU A 18 6.30 -4.28 0.37
C GLU A 18 5.30 -5.23 1.01
N ASN A 19 4.90 -5.03 2.27
CA ASN A 19 3.91 -5.90 2.92
C ASN A 19 2.54 -5.86 2.21
N VAL A 20 2.13 -4.70 1.72
CA VAL A 20 0.87 -4.56 0.97
C VAL A 20 1.01 -5.17 -0.43
N ALA A 21 2.18 -5.02 -1.05
CA ALA A 21 2.47 -5.59 -2.36
C ALA A 21 2.44 -7.12 -2.35
N GLU A 22 3.06 -7.73 -1.34
CA GLU A 22 3.03 -9.18 -1.10
C GLU A 22 1.59 -9.68 -0.84
N ALA A 23 0.84 -9.00 0.03
CA ALA A 23 -0.53 -9.40 0.37
C ALA A 23 -1.51 -9.31 -0.81
N LEU A 24 -1.29 -8.37 -1.73
CA LEU A 24 -2.12 -8.18 -2.93
C LEU A 24 -1.56 -8.87 -4.17
N ASN A 25 -0.42 -9.57 -4.04
CA ASN A 25 0.32 -10.19 -5.14
C ASN A 25 0.58 -9.23 -6.32
N VAL A 26 0.99 -8.00 -5.99
CA VAL A 26 1.35 -6.96 -6.96
C VAL A 26 2.76 -6.46 -6.70
N VAL A 27 3.34 -5.77 -7.68
CA VAL A 27 4.66 -5.15 -7.51
C VAL A 27 4.54 -3.90 -6.63
N ARG A 28 5.53 -3.67 -5.75
CA ARG A 28 5.60 -2.51 -4.85
C ARG A 28 5.45 -1.15 -5.54
N GLN A 29 5.88 -1.04 -6.80
CA GLN A 29 5.71 0.15 -7.63
C GLN A 29 4.23 0.47 -7.88
N THR A 30 3.37 -0.54 -7.98
CA THR A 30 1.90 -0.38 -8.07
C THR A 30 1.36 0.30 -6.82
N ILE A 31 1.84 -0.12 -5.65
CA ILE A 31 1.51 0.49 -4.34
C ILE A 31 2.11 1.90 -4.16
N SER A 32 3.07 2.31 -5.00
CA SER A 32 3.61 3.67 -5.00
C SER A 32 2.82 4.64 -5.87
N LYS A 33 2.10 4.11 -6.87
CA LYS A 33 1.26 4.89 -7.79
C LYS A 33 -0.17 5.06 -7.27
N TRP A 34 -0.57 4.24 -6.30
CA TRP A 34 -1.80 4.34 -5.52
C TRP A 34 -1.46 5.06 -4.21
#